data_AF-A0A928WKK4-F1
#
_entry.id   AF-A0A928WKK4-F1
#
_cell.length_a   1.000
_cell.length_b   1.000
_cell.length_c   1.000
_cell.angle_alpha   90.00
_cell.angle_beta   90.00
_cell.angle_gamma   90.00
#
_symmetry.space_group_name_H-M   'P 1'
#
loop_
_entity.id
_entity.type
_entity.pdbx_description
1 polymer ?
#
loop_
_entity_poly.entity_id
_entity_poly.type
_entity_poly.pdbx_seq_one_letter_code
_entity_poly.pdbx_strand_id
1 'polypeptide(L)'
;MMYLKIQSVANLVSATIVTLGLLGIGHSAFAQSPKLASCIYNPTDLQSSSVKTLASCKQLKISQLKSLTTFTDISGVHGEKEIQQLAELGVLETTSSEFQPLAPITRGEFIAWLVKTYNELHRDPIRLPQGVTSAFPDVPDSHRYFTFIQAAHNAGYLAGFEDGNFRPDEILTREQMIVLKTSLDANVAPSVRSPDSLRTFIGRTKGFSDADQISEKYLLHIAFDLGNGASNFNFARVYGKTRIFAPKEPVTRSEAAIVLSRFRRGGTVERALQRRSR
;
A
#
# COMPACT_ATOMS: atom_id res chain seq x y z
N MET A 1 -8.81 -42.22 -4.57
CA MET A 1 -7.79 -41.17 -4.78
C MET A 1 -8.17 -39.78 -4.26
N MET A 2 -9.46 -39.48 -4.03
CA MET A 2 -9.92 -38.18 -3.47
C MET A 2 -9.91 -38.13 -1.93
N TYR A 3 -9.93 -39.28 -1.25
CA TYR A 3 -9.98 -39.39 0.21
C TYR A 3 -8.63 -39.05 0.89
N LEU A 4 -7.52 -39.45 0.28
CA LEU A 4 -6.16 -39.20 0.81
C LEU A 4 -5.74 -37.72 0.77
N LYS A 5 -6.33 -36.91 -0.13
CA LYS A 5 -6.06 -35.47 -0.20
C LYS A 5 -6.79 -34.67 0.89
N ILE A 6 -7.89 -35.21 1.44
CA ILE A 6 -8.68 -34.55 2.49
C ILE A 6 -8.00 -34.72 3.87
N GLN A 7 -7.39 -35.88 4.14
CA GLN A 7 -6.63 -36.13 5.37
C GLN A 7 -5.35 -35.27 5.48
N SER A 8 -4.68 -34.97 4.37
CA SER A 8 -3.48 -34.12 4.36
C SER A 8 -3.76 -32.66 4.77
N VAL A 9 -4.97 -32.16 4.50
CA VAL A 9 -5.38 -30.78 4.81
C VAL A 9 -5.89 -30.69 6.25
N ALA A 10 -6.55 -31.74 6.76
CA ALA A 10 -6.98 -31.83 8.15
C ALA A 10 -5.80 -31.81 9.14
N ASN A 11 -4.69 -32.47 8.80
CA ASN A 11 -3.50 -32.50 9.65
C ASN A 11 -2.75 -31.16 9.71
N LEU A 12 -2.82 -30.31 8.66
CA LEU A 12 -2.22 -28.98 8.68
C LEU A 12 -3.01 -27.97 9.52
N VAL A 13 -4.35 -28.10 9.55
CA VAL A 13 -5.22 -27.20 10.32
C VAL A 13 -5.19 -27.52 11.81
N SER A 14 -4.98 -28.78 12.19
CA SER A 14 -4.83 -29.19 13.59
C SER A 14 -3.52 -28.69 14.21
N ALA A 15 -2.44 -28.60 13.43
CA ALA A 15 -1.12 -28.18 13.92
C ALA A 15 -1.02 -26.70 14.35
N THR A 16 -1.89 -25.81 13.85
CA THR A 16 -1.84 -24.37 14.18
C THR A 16 -2.70 -24.00 15.39
N ILE A 17 -3.66 -24.84 15.78
CA ILE A 17 -4.55 -24.59 16.92
C ILE A 17 -3.92 -25.08 18.24
N VAL A 18 -3.09 -26.13 18.18
CA VAL A 18 -2.40 -26.67 19.37
C VAL A 18 -1.34 -25.70 19.93
N THR A 19 -0.76 -24.83 19.10
CA THR A 19 0.28 -23.87 19.55
C THR A 19 -0.26 -22.61 20.24
N LEU A 20 -1.54 -22.30 20.10
CA LEU A 20 -2.17 -21.13 20.76
C LEU A 20 -2.82 -21.46 22.12
N GLY A 21 -2.91 -22.73 22.49
CA GLY A 21 -3.40 -23.17 23.80
C GLY A 21 -2.38 -23.02 24.95
N LEU A 22 -1.11 -22.71 24.65
CA LEU A 22 -0.02 -22.65 25.64
C LEU A 22 0.21 -21.26 26.26
N LEU A 23 -0.62 -20.25 25.97
CA LEU A 23 -0.48 -18.89 26.51
C LEU A 23 -1.62 -18.42 27.44
N GLY A 24 -2.54 -19.32 27.85
CA GLY A 24 -3.32 -19.15 29.08
C GLY A 24 -4.15 -17.85 29.24
N ILE A 25 -4.80 -17.35 28.18
CA ILE A 25 -5.77 -16.24 28.32
C ILE A 25 -7.21 -16.79 28.29
N GLY A 26 -7.96 -16.43 29.32
CA GLY A 26 -9.20 -17.08 29.77
C GLY A 26 -10.43 -16.94 28.87
N HIS A 27 -11.31 -17.91 29.07
CA HIS A 27 -12.52 -18.29 28.33
C HIS A 27 -13.78 -17.41 28.53
N SER A 28 -13.68 -16.18 29.04
CA SER A 28 -14.86 -15.52 29.63
C SER A 28 -15.20 -14.12 29.09
N ALA A 29 -15.14 -13.90 27.76
CA ALA A 29 -15.64 -12.65 27.18
C ALA A 29 -16.25 -12.75 25.76
N PHE A 30 -16.61 -13.94 25.27
CA PHE A 30 -17.11 -14.10 23.89
C PHE A 30 -18.59 -14.50 23.77
N ALA A 31 -19.31 -14.62 24.88
CA ALA A 31 -20.68 -15.11 24.90
C ALA A 31 -21.71 -13.98 25.04
N GLN A 32 -21.85 -13.12 24.02
CA GLN A 32 -22.99 -12.20 23.92
C GLN A 32 -23.41 -11.94 22.46
N SER A 33 -23.49 -13.00 21.65
CA SER A 33 -24.46 -13.04 20.54
C SER A 33 -24.80 -14.50 20.16
N PRO A 34 -26.10 -14.87 20.04
CA PRO A 34 -26.51 -16.26 19.78
C PRO A 34 -26.12 -16.78 18.39
N LYS A 35 -25.61 -15.92 17.49
CA LYS A 35 -25.19 -16.30 16.13
C LYS A 35 -23.74 -16.82 16.04
N LEU A 36 -22.90 -16.57 17.05
CA LEU A 36 -21.48 -16.98 17.06
C LEU A 36 -21.24 -18.34 17.75
N ALA A 37 -22.18 -18.82 18.57
CA ALA A 37 -22.04 -20.09 19.28
C ALA A 37 -21.97 -21.31 18.34
N SER A 38 -22.49 -21.20 17.11
CA SER A 38 -22.45 -22.27 16.10
C SER A 38 -21.08 -22.46 15.43
N CYS A 39 -20.08 -21.63 15.76
CA CYS A 39 -18.76 -21.64 15.13
C CYS A 39 -17.68 -22.33 15.98
N ILE A 40 -17.98 -22.80 17.18
CA ILE A 40 -17.07 -23.61 18.00
C ILE A 40 -17.34 -25.07 17.66
N TYR A 41 -16.51 -25.67 16.80
CA TYR A 41 -16.72 -27.05 16.35
C TYR A 41 -15.79 -28.02 17.09
N ASN A 42 -16.38 -29.05 17.68
CA ASN A 42 -15.71 -30.16 18.38
C ASN A 42 -15.52 -31.32 17.37
N PRO A 43 -14.31 -31.90 17.21
CA PRO A 43 -13.95 -32.69 16.03
C PRO A 43 -14.52 -34.12 15.94
N THR A 44 -15.53 -34.51 16.72
CA THR A 44 -16.00 -35.91 16.78
C THR A 44 -17.31 -36.24 16.05
N ASP A 45 -18.07 -35.28 15.50
CA ASP A 45 -19.37 -35.56 14.88
C ASP A 45 -19.41 -35.27 13.37
N LEU A 46 -18.91 -36.21 12.56
CA LEU A 46 -19.00 -36.15 11.09
C LEU A 46 -20.23 -36.93 10.57
N GLN A 47 -21.30 -36.21 10.20
CA GLN A 47 -22.29 -36.67 9.22
C GLN A 47 -22.46 -35.67 8.07
N SER A 48 -22.92 -36.15 6.91
CA SER A 48 -22.85 -35.54 5.57
C SER A 48 -23.62 -34.23 5.35
N SER A 49 -24.21 -33.64 6.38
CA SER A 49 -24.86 -32.32 6.35
C SER A 49 -23.89 -31.15 6.60
N SER A 50 -22.66 -31.40 7.03
CA SER A 50 -21.70 -30.38 7.49
C SER A 50 -21.00 -29.56 6.39
N VAL A 51 -21.19 -29.87 5.09
CA VAL A 51 -20.53 -29.14 3.99
C VAL A 51 -21.21 -27.79 3.68
N LYS A 52 -22.53 -27.68 3.89
CA LYS A 52 -23.27 -26.42 3.65
C LYS A 52 -22.95 -25.36 4.72
N THR A 53 -22.63 -25.79 5.94
CA THR A 53 -22.35 -24.91 7.09
C THR A 53 -20.98 -24.24 7.00
N LEU A 54 -19.97 -24.91 6.43
CA LEU A 54 -18.63 -24.35 6.18
C LEU A 54 -18.61 -23.26 5.10
N ALA A 55 -19.40 -23.42 4.03
CA ALA A 55 -19.55 -22.42 2.98
C ALA A 55 -20.24 -21.14 3.49
N SER A 56 -21.24 -21.31 4.37
CA SER A 56 -21.96 -20.19 5.00
C SER A 56 -21.10 -19.40 5.99
N CYS A 57 -20.25 -20.07 6.80
CA CYS A 57 -19.29 -19.37 7.67
C CYS A 57 -18.21 -18.61 6.88
N LYS A 58 -17.75 -19.15 5.73
CA LYS A 58 -16.81 -18.44 4.85
C LYS A 58 -17.47 -17.20 4.23
N GLN A 59 -18.73 -17.30 3.80
CA GLN A 59 -19.49 -16.17 3.25
C GLN A 59 -19.84 -15.09 4.29
N LEU A 60 -20.16 -15.47 5.53
CA LEU A 60 -20.43 -14.54 6.63
C LEU A 60 -19.16 -13.76 7.05
N LYS A 61 -17.99 -14.41 7.02
CA LYS A 61 -16.70 -13.74 7.29
C LYS A 61 -16.32 -12.78 6.15
N ILE A 62 -16.59 -13.17 4.90
CA ILE A 62 -16.36 -12.32 3.72
C ILE A 62 -17.33 -11.13 3.70
N SER A 63 -18.61 -11.31 4.03
CA SER A 63 -19.58 -10.19 4.04
C SER A 63 -19.34 -9.21 5.19
N GLN A 64 -18.91 -9.69 6.36
CA GLN A 64 -18.49 -8.81 7.46
C GLN A 64 -17.17 -8.08 7.18
N LEU A 65 -16.21 -8.70 6.49
CA LEU A 65 -14.99 -8.02 6.01
C LEU A 65 -15.29 -6.98 4.93
N LYS A 66 -16.27 -7.25 4.06
CA LYS A 66 -16.66 -6.35 2.97
C LYS A 66 -17.46 -5.13 3.44
N SER A 67 -18.08 -5.18 4.62
CA SER A 67 -18.83 -4.06 5.20
C SER A 67 -17.99 -3.16 6.13
N LEU A 68 -16.70 -3.45 6.33
CA LEU A 68 -15.81 -2.69 7.21
C LEU A 68 -14.97 -1.64 6.48
N THR A 69 -15.08 -1.54 5.15
CA THR A 69 -14.17 -0.76 4.30
C THR A 69 -14.91 0.28 3.49
N THR A 70 -15.78 1.08 4.09
CA THR A 70 -16.37 2.25 3.38
C THR A 70 -16.15 3.49 4.22
N PHE A 71 -15.41 4.44 3.68
CA PHE A 71 -15.23 5.75 4.30
C PHE A 71 -16.44 6.64 4.02
N THR A 72 -16.87 7.42 5.00
CA THR A 72 -18.09 8.25 4.90
C THR A 72 -17.90 9.52 4.08
N ASP A 73 -16.66 9.91 3.81
CA ASP A 73 -16.26 11.24 3.28
C ASP A 73 -15.57 11.18 1.91
N ILE A 74 -15.62 10.04 1.21
CA ILE A 74 -14.96 9.87 -0.10
C ILE A 74 -15.91 9.99 -1.30
N SER A 75 -17.22 10.05 -1.07
CA SER A 75 -18.22 10.12 -2.15
C SER A 75 -18.04 11.38 -3.00
N GLY A 76 -17.85 11.20 -4.31
CA GLY A 76 -17.64 12.29 -5.27
C GLY A 76 -16.22 12.87 -5.28
N VAL A 77 -15.31 12.31 -4.49
CA VAL A 77 -13.91 12.74 -4.45
C VAL A 77 -13.15 12.13 -5.62
N HIS A 78 -12.30 12.93 -6.27
CA HIS A 78 -11.36 12.41 -7.26
C HIS A 78 -10.45 11.37 -6.61
N GLY A 79 -10.47 10.13 -7.10
CA GLY A 79 -9.76 9.00 -6.50
C GLY A 79 -10.60 8.11 -5.57
N GLU A 80 -11.92 8.34 -5.45
CA GLU A 80 -12.83 7.52 -4.62
C GLU A 80 -12.65 6.01 -4.87
N LYS A 81 -12.65 5.60 -6.14
CA LYS A 81 -12.45 4.19 -6.53
C LYS A 81 -11.10 3.66 -6.02
N GLU A 82 -10.03 4.41 -6.23
CA GLU A 82 -8.67 4.01 -5.84
C GLU A 82 -8.53 3.90 -4.32
N ILE A 83 -9.12 4.84 -3.57
CA ILE A 83 -9.17 4.81 -2.10
C ILE A 83 -9.89 3.54 -1.64
N GLN A 84 -11.08 3.28 -2.17
CA GLN A 84 -11.88 2.10 -1.84
C GLN A 84 -11.09 0.80 -2.10
N GLN A 85 -10.45 0.70 -3.26
CA GLN A 85 -9.68 -0.49 -3.63
C GLN A 85 -8.43 -0.69 -2.77
N LEU A 86 -7.74 0.38 -2.39
CA LEU A 86 -6.58 0.31 -1.50
C LEU A 86 -6.99 -0.07 -0.07
N ALA A 87 -8.15 0.40 0.41
CA ALA A 87 -8.74 -0.04 1.68
C ALA A 87 -9.08 -1.54 1.65
N GLU A 88 -9.71 -2.01 0.58
CA GLU A 88 -10.01 -3.44 0.38
C GLU A 88 -8.75 -4.34 0.29
N LEU A 89 -7.63 -3.80 -0.19
CA LEU A 89 -6.34 -4.50 -0.15
C LEU A 89 -5.71 -4.52 1.24
N GLY A 90 -6.18 -3.70 2.18
CA GLY A 90 -5.58 -3.53 3.51
C GLY A 90 -4.35 -2.61 3.51
N VAL A 91 -4.19 -1.78 2.48
CA VAL A 91 -3.09 -0.80 2.40
C VAL A 91 -3.35 0.36 3.36
N LEU A 92 -4.57 0.91 3.31
CA LEU A 92 -4.98 2.08 4.08
C LEU A 92 -5.34 1.69 5.50
N GLU A 93 -5.03 2.57 6.45
CA GLU A 93 -5.51 2.43 7.83
C GLU A 93 -7.01 2.75 7.90
N THR A 94 -7.80 1.86 8.51
CA THR A 94 -9.27 1.97 8.61
C THR A 94 -9.74 2.06 10.06
N THR A 95 -8.94 2.64 10.95
CA THR A 95 -9.31 2.84 12.36
C THR A 95 -10.31 3.97 12.56
N SER A 96 -10.51 4.80 11.53
CA SER A 96 -11.50 5.88 11.47
C SER A 96 -12.55 5.56 10.40
N SER A 97 -13.78 6.06 10.57
CA SER A 97 -14.82 6.04 9.54
C SER A 97 -14.59 7.08 8.43
N GLU A 98 -13.75 8.09 8.69
CA GLU A 98 -13.35 9.13 7.73
C GLU A 98 -11.94 8.87 7.17
N PHE A 99 -11.76 9.08 5.88
CA PHE A 99 -10.48 8.97 5.18
C PHE A 99 -9.69 10.28 5.17
N GLN A 100 -10.37 11.42 5.20
CA GLN A 100 -9.83 12.78 5.06
C GLN A 100 -9.11 13.01 3.72
N PRO A 101 -9.78 12.84 2.57
CA PRO A 101 -9.12 12.81 1.26
C PRO A 101 -8.35 14.08 0.88
N LEU A 102 -8.80 15.24 1.37
CA LEU A 102 -8.19 16.54 1.07
C LEU A 102 -7.07 16.93 2.04
N ALA A 103 -6.90 16.19 3.15
CA ALA A 103 -5.82 16.45 4.08
C ALA A 103 -4.46 16.11 3.43
N PRO A 104 -3.40 16.86 3.76
CA PRO A 104 -2.06 16.56 3.26
C PRO A 104 -1.54 15.26 3.88
N ILE A 105 -0.79 14.48 3.10
CA ILE A 105 -0.14 13.24 3.57
C ILE A 105 1.31 13.51 4.00
N THR A 106 1.77 12.84 5.05
CA THR A 106 3.18 12.90 5.46
C THR A 106 4.05 11.96 4.64
N ARG A 107 5.36 12.24 4.59
CA ARG A 107 6.33 11.38 3.89
C ARG A 107 6.34 9.95 4.41
N GLY A 108 6.30 9.76 5.71
CA GLY A 108 6.30 8.45 6.36
C GLY A 108 5.03 7.66 6.09
N GLU A 109 3.87 8.33 6.13
CA GLU A 109 2.59 7.69 5.81
C GLU A 109 2.56 7.23 4.35
N PHE A 110 3.00 8.09 3.43
CA PHE A 110 3.09 7.74 2.02
C PHE A 110 4.01 6.54 1.78
N ILE A 111 5.18 6.47 2.43
CA ILE A 111 6.07 5.29 2.32
C ILE A 111 5.41 4.02 2.83
N ALA A 112 4.68 4.09 3.94
CA ALA A 112 3.94 2.94 4.44
C ALA A 112 2.93 2.43 3.41
N TRP A 113 2.15 3.32 2.80
CA TRP A 113 1.19 2.95 1.75
C TRP A 113 1.88 2.42 0.49
N LEU A 114 2.98 3.05 0.09
CA LEU A 114 3.77 2.70 -1.09
C LEU A 114 4.35 1.28 -0.96
N VAL A 115 4.98 0.95 0.16
CA VAL A 115 5.57 -0.38 0.41
C VAL A 115 4.48 -1.45 0.53
N LYS A 116 3.39 -1.18 1.28
CA LYS A 116 2.25 -2.12 1.37
C LYS A 116 1.67 -2.40 -0.01
N THR A 117 1.40 -1.35 -0.79
CA THR A 117 0.87 -1.51 -2.15
C THR A 117 1.83 -2.29 -3.03
N TYR A 118 3.13 -1.96 -3.00
CA TYR A 118 4.13 -2.69 -3.77
C TYR A 118 4.09 -4.20 -3.48
N ASN A 119 4.05 -4.56 -2.19
CA ASN A 119 4.03 -5.96 -1.74
C ASN A 119 2.76 -6.71 -2.16
N GLU A 120 1.63 -6.02 -2.27
CA GLU A 120 0.37 -6.60 -2.79
C GLU A 120 0.37 -6.81 -4.30
N LEU A 121 1.13 -6.01 -5.04
CA LEU A 121 1.12 -6.04 -6.50
C LEU A 121 2.21 -6.96 -7.08
N HIS A 122 3.34 -7.14 -6.39
CA HIS A 122 4.50 -7.86 -6.92
C HIS A 122 4.65 -9.27 -6.35
N ARG A 123 5.31 -10.15 -7.12
CA ARG A 123 5.61 -11.52 -6.68
C ARG A 123 6.77 -11.58 -5.70
N ASP A 124 7.70 -10.64 -5.82
CA ASP A 124 8.89 -10.51 -4.98
C ASP A 124 8.69 -9.30 -4.06
N PRO A 125 8.09 -9.47 -2.87
CA PRO A 125 7.80 -8.36 -1.98
C PRO A 125 9.07 -7.81 -1.33
N ILE A 126 9.01 -6.54 -0.96
CA ILE A 126 9.98 -5.90 -0.06
C ILE A 126 9.85 -6.55 1.31
N ARG A 127 10.96 -7.08 1.83
CA ARG A 127 11.02 -7.73 3.13
C ARG A 127 10.92 -6.70 4.25
N LEU A 128 10.00 -6.90 5.19
CA LEU A 128 9.86 -6.07 6.37
C LEU A 128 10.84 -6.55 7.45
N PRO A 129 11.74 -5.69 7.95
CA PRO A 129 12.70 -6.06 8.98
C PRO A 129 12.03 -6.30 10.34
N GLN A 130 12.64 -7.16 11.16
CA GLN A 130 12.33 -7.34 12.59
C GLN A 130 13.59 -6.96 13.37
N GLY A 131 13.52 -5.91 14.21
CA GLY A 131 14.62 -5.52 15.12
C GLY A 131 15.93 -5.12 14.43
N VAL A 132 15.93 -4.03 13.67
CA VAL A 132 17.11 -3.51 12.95
C VAL A 132 17.49 -2.13 13.48
N THR A 133 18.77 -1.78 13.44
CA THR A 133 19.25 -0.41 13.71
C THR A 133 18.70 0.55 12.67
N SER A 134 18.14 1.69 13.11
CA SER A 134 17.58 2.66 12.17
C SER A 134 18.62 3.20 11.20
N ALA A 135 18.25 3.26 9.92
CA ALA A 135 19.04 3.92 8.88
C ALA A 135 19.00 5.45 8.98
N PHE A 136 18.01 6.02 9.67
CA PHE A 136 17.79 7.45 9.75
C PHE A 136 17.69 7.89 11.22
N PRO A 137 18.47 8.90 11.67
CA PRO A 137 18.46 9.34 13.06
C PRO A 137 17.09 9.81 13.56
N ASP A 138 16.28 10.38 12.67
CA ASP A 138 14.94 10.90 12.95
C ASP A 138 13.81 9.87 12.79
N VAL A 139 14.16 8.59 12.58
CA VAL A 139 13.19 7.49 12.51
C VAL A 139 13.57 6.42 13.53
N PRO A 140 13.32 6.64 14.83
CA PRO A 140 13.56 5.60 15.85
C PRO A 140 12.68 4.36 15.60
N ASP A 141 13.06 3.22 16.17
CA ASP A 141 12.31 1.95 16.06
C ASP A 141 10.85 2.05 16.57
N SER A 142 10.62 2.95 17.52
CA SER A 142 9.29 3.30 18.06
C SER A 142 8.44 4.13 17.11
N HIS A 143 9.01 4.70 16.05
CA HIS A 143 8.26 5.50 15.08
C HIS A 143 7.27 4.62 14.31
N ARG A 144 6.00 5.05 14.19
CA ARG A 144 4.92 4.25 13.61
C ARG A 144 5.17 3.76 12.17
N TYR A 145 6.00 4.49 11.41
CA TYR A 145 6.37 4.15 10.03
C TYR A 145 7.78 3.51 9.90
N PHE A 146 8.47 3.27 11.02
CA PHE A 146 9.83 2.74 11.06
C PHE A 146 10.01 1.52 10.16
N THR A 147 9.19 0.49 10.35
CA THR A 147 9.31 -0.79 9.64
C THR A 147 9.27 -0.61 8.12
N PHE A 148 8.41 0.27 7.61
CA PHE A 148 8.26 0.49 6.16
C PHE A 148 9.38 1.35 5.59
N ILE A 149 9.79 2.39 6.32
CA ILE A 149 10.91 3.26 5.94
C ILE A 149 12.20 2.42 5.89
N GLN A 150 12.48 1.64 6.93
CA GLN A 150 13.64 0.77 7.00
C GLN A 150 13.63 -0.30 5.90
N ALA A 151 12.46 -0.89 5.62
CA ALA A 151 12.31 -1.88 4.55
C ALA A 151 12.63 -1.28 3.16
N ALA A 152 12.10 -0.10 2.86
CA ALA A 152 12.35 0.58 1.59
C ALA A 152 13.83 1.00 1.43
N HIS A 153 14.46 1.45 2.53
CA HIS A 153 15.89 1.76 2.56
C HIS A 153 16.74 0.50 2.33
N ASN A 154 16.48 -0.59 3.06
CA ASN A 154 17.24 -1.85 2.92
C ASN A 154 17.11 -2.47 1.52
N ALA A 155 15.98 -2.24 0.85
CA ALA A 155 15.76 -2.66 -0.52
C ALA A 155 16.44 -1.75 -1.58
N GLY A 156 17.08 -0.66 -1.15
CA GLY A 156 17.81 0.26 -2.02
C GLY A 156 16.93 1.26 -2.77
N TYR A 157 15.68 1.44 -2.35
CA TYR A 157 14.70 2.29 -3.05
C TYR A 157 14.42 3.62 -2.34
N LEU A 158 14.96 3.81 -1.14
CA LEU A 158 14.75 4.99 -0.33
C LEU A 158 16.08 5.59 0.09
N ALA A 159 16.26 6.88 -0.21
CA ALA A 159 17.37 7.68 0.28
C ALA A 159 16.83 8.80 1.18
N GLY A 160 17.62 9.16 2.19
CA GLY A 160 17.37 10.32 3.04
C GLY A 160 17.78 11.63 2.37
N PHE A 161 17.69 12.71 3.13
CA PHE A 161 18.27 14.00 2.78
C PHE A 161 19.79 14.00 3.02
N GLU A 162 20.47 15.06 2.56
CA GLU A 162 21.93 15.21 2.67
C GLU A 162 22.41 15.26 4.13
N ASP A 163 21.53 15.66 5.05
CA ASP A 163 21.76 15.68 6.49
C ASP A 163 21.60 14.29 7.16
N GLY A 164 21.29 13.25 6.38
CA GLY A 164 21.07 11.88 6.86
C GLY A 164 19.68 11.62 7.44
N ASN A 165 18.78 12.60 7.47
CA ASN A 165 17.42 12.43 7.98
C ASN A 165 16.44 11.97 6.90
N PHE A 166 15.33 11.35 7.28
CA PHE A 166 14.26 10.97 6.34
C PHE A 166 13.08 11.95 6.35
N ARG A 167 12.82 12.56 7.51
CA ARG A 167 11.74 13.51 7.82
C ARG A 167 10.36 12.89 7.63
N PRO A 168 10.01 11.86 8.43
CA PRO A 168 8.78 11.08 8.22
C PRO A 168 7.50 11.89 8.45
N ASP A 169 7.53 12.88 9.33
CA ASP A 169 6.36 13.68 9.71
C ASP A 169 6.20 14.96 8.89
N GLU A 170 7.17 15.30 8.04
CA GLU A 170 7.02 16.41 7.10
C GLU A 170 5.97 16.09 6.03
N ILE A 171 5.22 17.12 5.62
CA ILE A 171 4.25 17.03 4.54
C ILE A 171 4.96 16.72 3.21
N LEU A 172 4.43 15.74 2.50
CA LEU A 172 4.97 15.32 1.21
C LEU A 172 4.61 16.34 0.12
N THR A 173 5.61 16.77 -0.65
CA THR A 173 5.40 17.62 -1.83
C THR A 173 5.25 16.81 -3.12
N ARG A 174 4.65 17.40 -4.16
CA ARG A 174 4.44 16.74 -5.46
C ARG A 174 5.71 16.17 -6.07
N GLU A 175 6.80 16.95 -6.08
CA GLU A 175 8.08 16.49 -6.62
C GLU A 175 8.64 15.28 -5.84
N GLN A 176 8.47 15.27 -4.50
CA GLN A 176 8.93 14.19 -3.65
C GLN A 176 8.11 12.92 -3.88
N MET A 177 6.78 13.04 -4.01
CA MET A 177 5.90 11.90 -4.31
C MET A 177 6.33 11.19 -5.59
N ILE A 178 6.62 11.96 -6.66
CA ILE A 178 7.05 11.38 -7.95
C ILE A 178 8.36 10.62 -7.80
N VAL A 179 9.34 11.17 -7.08
CA VAL A 179 10.64 10.51 -6.86
C VAL A 179 10.47 9.22 -6.06
N LEU A 180 9.75 9.27 -4.94
CA LEU A 180 9.51 8.10 -4.11
C LEU A 180 8.77 6.99 -4.89
N LYS A 181 7.74 7.35 -5.64
CA LYS A 181 6.98 6.40 -6.46
C LYS A 181 7.81 5.81 -7.60
N THR A 182 8.53 6.64 -8.34
CA THR A 182 9.32 6.18 -9.49
C THR A 182 10.51 5.31 -9.09
N SER A 183 11.10 5.55 -7.91
CA SER A 183 12.18 4.72 -7.35
C SER A 183 11.76 3.26 -7.17
N LEU A 184 10.47 3.00 -6.88
CA LEU A 184 9.92 1.65 -6.80
C LEU A 184 9.26 1.15 -8.09
N ASP A 185 8.74 2.04 -8.94
CA ASP A 185 8.15 1.64 -10.23
C ASP A 185 9.17 1.12 -11.24
N ALA A 186 10.38 1.69 -11.22
CA ALA A 186 11.40 1.44 -12.21
C ALA A 186 12.78 1.55 -11.59
N ASN A 187 13.69 0.70 -12.05
CA ASN A 187 15.11 0.90 -11.80
C ASN A 187 15.57 2.09 -12.67
N VAL A 188 15.40 3.32 -12.15
CA VAL A 188 15.79 4.55 -12.82
C VAL A 188 17.31 4.58 -12.85
N ALA A 189 17.89 4.25 -14.00
CA ALA A 189 19.33 4.29 -14.17
C ALA A 189 19.86 5.73 -14.00
N PRO A 190 21.07 5.91 -13.47
CA PRO A 190 21.73 7.21 -13.46
C PRO A 190 21.73 7.83 -14.86
N SER A 191 21.43 9.12 -14.94
CA SER A 191 21.46 9.83 -16.21
C SER A 191 22.81 10.47 -16.44
N VAL A 192 23.28 10.41 -17.69
CA VAL A 192 24.42 11.19 -18.17
C VAL A 192 24.04 12.62 -18.58
N ARG A 193 22.75 12.99 -18.48
CA ARG A 193 22.25 14.32 -18.86
C ARG A 193 22.51 15.33 -17.76
N SER A 194 22.88 16.55 -18.14
CA SER A 194 23.00 17.67 -17.20
C SER A 194 21.62 18.06 -16.62
N PRO A 195 21.59 18.67 -15.41
CA PRO A 195 20.39 19.27 -14.84
C PRO A 195 19.62 20.16 -15.84
N ASP A 196 20.32 21.06 -16.55
CA ASP A 196 19.70 21.96 -17.53
C ASP A 196 19.05 21.23 -18.70
N SER A 197 19.67 20.13 -19.15
CA SER A 197 19.12 19.29 -20.21
C SER A 197 17.84 18.60 -19.74
N LEU A 198 17.81 18.12 -18.49
CA LEU A 198 16.61 17.51 -17.89
C LEU A 198 15.51 18.55 -17.70
N ARG A 199 15.83 19.75 -17.20
CA ARG A 199 14.87 20.84 -17.02
C ARG A 199 14.28 21.30 -18.34
N THR A 200 15.11 21.46 -19.37
CA THR A 200 14.67 21.77 -20.74
C THR A 200 13.74 20.69 -21.29
N PHE A 201 14.08 19.42 -21.09
CA PHE A 201 13.24 18.30 -21.48
C PHE A 201 11.87 18.36 -20.77
N ILE A 202 11.85 18.52 -19.45
CA ILE A 202 10.61 18.63 -18.65
C ILE A 202 9.74 19.78 -19.16
N GLY A 203 10.33 20.97 -19.34
CA GLY A 203 9.64 22.15 -19.85
C GLY A 203 9.04 21.93 -21.24
N ARG A 204 9.71 21.18 -22.13
CA ARG A 204 9.22 20.92 -23.51
C ARG A 204 8.23 19.76 -23.60
N THR A 205 8.43 18.67 -22.87
CA THR A 205 7.65 17.43 -23.02
C THR A 205 6.21 17.55 -22.54
N LYS A 206 5.94 18.40 -21.55
CA LYS A 206 4.57 18.73 -21.09
C LYS A 206 4.21 20.21 -21.18
N GLY A 207 5.18 21.09 -21.41
CA GLY A 207 4.92 22.53 -21.31
C GLY A 207 4.79 23.00 -19.88
N PHE A 208 5.41 22.32 -18.89
CA PHE A 208 5.39 22.79 -17.50
C PHE A 208 6.05 24.16 -17.42
N SER A 209 5.24 25.19 -17.16
CA SER A 209 5.69 26.58 -17.12
C SER A 209 6.54 26.89 -15.88
N ASP A 210 6.48 26.02 -14.88
CA ASP A 210 7.14 26.11 -13.58
C ASP A 210 8.23 25.03 -13.40
N ALA A 211 8.76 24.51 -14.52
CA ALA A 211 9.81 23.49 -14.48
C ALA A 211 11.11 23.98 -13.83
N ASP A 212 11.33 25.29 -13.73
CA ASP A 212 12.43 25.95 -13.02
C ASP A 212 12.34 25.84 -11.50
N GLN A 213 11.14 25.67 -10.96
CA GLN A 213 10.92 25.48 -9.52
C GLN A 213 11.21 24.07 -9.02
N ILE A 214 11.41 23.11 -9.93
CA ILE A 214 11.74 21.72 -9.58
C ILE A 214 13.16 21.67 -9.01
N SER A 215 13.30 21.07 -7.82
CA SER A 215 14.61 20.84 -7.21
C SER A 215 15.47 19.91 -8.08
N GLU A 216 16.75 20.27 -8.23
CA GLU A 216 17.67 19.59 -9.13
C GLU A 216 17.73 18.07 -8.93
N LYS A 217 17.84 17.62 -7.68
CA LYS A 217 17.87 16.20 -7.30
C LYS A 217 16.65 15.39 -7.74
N TYR A 218 15.54 16.02 -8.08
CA TYR A 218 14.30 15.35 -8.51
C TYR A 218 14.08 15.40 -10.03
N LEU A 219 14.87 16.19 -10.77
CA LEU A 219 14.74 16.35 -12.21
C LEU A 219 14.81 15.02 -12.96
N LEU A 220 15.69 14.10 -12.55
CA LEU A 220 15.84 12.81 -13.21
C LEU A 220 14.54 11.98 -13.13
N HIS A 221 14.00 11.84 -11.93
CA HIS A 221 12.79 11.05 -11.69
C HIS A 221 11.56 11.68 -12.34
N ILE A 222 11.47 13.02 -12.34
CA ILE A 222 10.37 13.73 -13.00
C ILE A 222 10.50 13.61 -14.52
N ALA A 223 11.69 13.80 -15.09
CA ALA A 223 11.94 13.57 -16.51
C ALA A 223 11.65 12.11 -16.92
N PHE A 224 12.01 11.15 -16.07
CA PHE A 224 11.70 9.74 -16.29
C PHE A 224 10.19 9.47 -16.26
N ASP A 225 9.48 10.04 -15.28
CA ASP A 225 8.01 9.95 -15.24
C ASP A 225 7.44 10.51 -16.54
N LEU A 226 7.86 11.69 -17.00
CA LEU A 226 7.32 12.33 -18.20
C LEU A 226 7.73 11.67 -19.53
N GLY A 227 8.93 11.10 -19.62
CA GLY A 227 9.55 10.64 -20.86
C GLY A 227 9.16 9.22 -21.29
N ASN A 228 8.53 8.44 -20.42
CA ASN A 228 8.05 7.11 -20.78
C ASN A 228 6.79 7.21 -21.67
N GLY A 229 6.94 7.10 -22.99
CA GLY A 229 5.83 7.12 -23.97
C GLY A 229 4.75 6.02 -23.83
N ALA A 230 4.72 5.28 -22.73
CA ALA A 230 3.61 4.42 -22.35
C ALA A 230 2.70 5.20 -21.40
N SER A 231 1.39 5.22 -21.67
CA SER A 231 0.28 5.94 -21.01
C SER A 231 0.11 5.74 -19.48
N ASN A 232 1.20 5.78 -18.71
CA ASN A 232 1.35 5.29 -17.34
C ASN A 232 2.10 6.29 -16.43
N PHE A 233 2.06 7.58 -16.77
CA PHE A 233 2.66 8.64 -15.95
C PHE A 233 2.04 8.67 -14.55
N ASN A 234 2.87 8.71 -13.51
CA ASN A 234 2.39 8.92 -12.15
C ASN A 234 1.73 10.29 -12.04
N PHE A 235 2.38 11.34 -12.55
CA PHE A 235 1.81 12.69 -12.49
C PHE A 235 0.48 12.82 -13.24
N ALA A 236 0.42 12.40 -14.50
CA ALA A 236 -0.80 12.58 -15.30
C ALA A 236 -1.97 11.70 -14.82
N ARG A 237 -1.69 10.62 -14.08
CA ARG A 237 -2.73 9.81 -13.43
C ARG A 237 -3.44 10.61 -12.33
N VAL A 238 -2.67 11.38 -11.58
CA VAL A 238 -3.18 12.17 -10.45
C VAL A 238 -3.84 13.46 -10.95
N TYR A 239 -3.11 14.24 -11.74
CA TYR A 239 -3.48 15.62 -12.10
C TYR A 239 -4.01 15.81 -13.52
N GLY A 240 -4.08 14.74 -14.32
CA GLY A 240 -4.54 14.81 -15.71
C GLY A 240 -3.61 15.60 -16.63
N LYS A 241 -4.21 16.37 -17.56
CA LYS A 241 -3.48 17.20 -18.53
C LYS A 241 -3.40 18.64 -18.00
N THR A 242 -2.26 19.02 -17.43
CA THR A 242 -1.97 20.38 -16.99
C THR A 242 -0.59 20.83 -17.47
N ARG A 243 -0.38 22.16 -17.54
CA ARG A 243 0.91 22.82 -17.81
C ARG A 243 1.56 23.40 -16.56
N ILE A 244 1.02 23.12 -15.38
CA ILE A 244 1.59 23.54 -14.09
C ILE A 244 1.82 22.28 -13.26
N PHE A 245 3.06 22.07 -12.83
CA PHE A 245 3.44 20.94 -11.99
C PHE A 245 3.20 21.22 -10.50
N ALA A 246 3.47 22.45 -10.07
CA ALA A 246 3.51 22.94 -8.70
C ALA A 246 4.38 22.05 -7.79
N PRO A 247 5.70 21.98 -8.02
CA PRO A 247 6.59 20.99 -7.39
C PRO A 247 6.56 21.00 -5.86
N LYS A 248 6.30 22.15 -5.26
CA LYS A 248 6.31 22.36 -3.81
C LYS A 248 4.93 22.24 -3.15
N GLU A 249 3.88 22.04 -3.95
CA GLU A 249 2.53 21.92 -3.42
C GLU A 249 2.41 20.63 -2.58
N PRO A 250 1.74 20.68 -1.41
CA PRO A 250 1.39 19.50 -0.64
C PRO A 250 0.59 18.49 -1.45
N VAL A 251 0.84 17.21 -1.20
CA VAL A 251 0.07 16.11 -1.78
C VAL A 251 -1.07 15.74 -0.84
N THR A 252 -2.28 15.65 -1.36
CA THR A 252 -3.43 15.18 -0.58
C THR A 252 -3.43 13.65 -0.44
N ARG A 253 -4.15 13.15 0.56
CA ARG A 253 -4.34 11.70 0.76
C ARG A 253 -5.02 11.03 -0.43
N SER A 254 -5.97 11.70 -1.10
CA SER A 254 -6.58 11.17 -2.32
C SER A 254 -5.60 11.10 -3.49
N GLU A 255 -4.77 12.13 -3.69
CA GLU A 255 -3.73 12.15 -4.71
C GLU A 255 -2.70 11.03 -4.51
N ALA A 256 -2.29 10.82 -3.26
CA ALA A 256 -1.44 9.69 -2.87
C ALA A 256 -2.09 8.33 -3.16
N ALA A 257 -3.39 8.16 -2.88
CA ALA A 257 -4.10 6.93 -3.22
C ALA A 257 -4.14 6.69 -4.74
N ILE A 258 -4.43 7.74 -5.53
CA ILE A 258 -4.49 7.67 -6.99
C ILE A 258 -3.13 7.24 -7.56
N VAL A 259 -2.03 7.83 -7.12
CA VAL A 259 -0.70 7.51 -7.66
C VAL A 259 -0.31 6.05 -7.42
N LEU A 260 -0.76 5.46 -6.30
CA LEU A 260 -0.48 4.08 -5.91
C LEU A 260 -1.36 3.03 -6.60
N SER A 261 -2.44 3.43 -7.26
CA SER A 261 -3.38 2.52 -7.94
C SER A 261 -2.77 1.62 -9.02
N ARG A 262 -1.57 1.97 -9.52
CA ARG A 262 -0.83 1.22 -10.54
C ARG A 262 0.67 1.31 -10.33
N PHE A 263 1.35 0.20 -10.58
CA PHE A 263 2.80 0.12 -10.74
C PHE A 263 3.16 -0.39 -12.13
N ARG A 264 4.29 0.07 -12.67
CA ARG A 264 4.73 -0.29 -14.02
C ARG A 264 4.91 -1.80 -14.20
N ARG A 265 5.54 -2.47 -13.24
CA ARG A 265 5.81 -3.92 -13.28
C ARG A 265 4.76 -4.75 -12.51
N GLY A 266 4.19 -4.20 -11.44
CA GLY A 266 3.22 -4.89 -10.58
C GLY A 266 1.77 -4.90 -11.08
N GLY A 267 1.43 -4.08 -12.08
CA GLY A 267 0.05 -3.97 -12.57
C GLY A 267 -0.80 -3.03 -11.72
N THR A 268 -2.08 -3.35 -11.51
CA THR A 268 -3.04 -2.46 -10.81
C THR A 268 -3.59 -3.08 -9.54
N VAL A 269 -4.00 -2.21 -8.61
CA VAL A 269 -4.76 -2.56 -7.39
C VAL A 269 -6.02 -3.37 -7.75
N GLU A 270 -6.76 -2.94 -8.77
CA GLU A 270 -7.92 -3.69 -9.28
C GLU A 270 -7.59 -5.14 -9.68
N ARG A 271 -6.46 -5.37 -10.38
CA ARG A 271 -6.02 -6.73 -10.75
C ARG A 271 -5.58 -7.54 -9.55
N ALA A 272 -5.05 -6.91 -8.50
CA ALA A 272 -4.71 -7.61 -7.26
C ALA A 272 -5.95 -8.06 -6.50
N LEU A 273 -6.98 -7.21 -6.41
CA LEU A 273 -8.27 -7.58 -5.82
C LEU A 273 -8.94 -8.74 -6.57
N GLN A 274 -8.94 -8.71 -7.91
CA GLN A 274 -9.45 -9.81 -8.74
C GLN A 274 -8.72 -11.13 -8.53
N ARG A 275 -7.43 -11.09 -8.15
CA ARG A 275 -6.65 -12.30 -7.79
C ARG A 275 -7.06 -12.85 -6.43
N ARG A 276 -7.37 -11.99 -5.45
CA ARG A 276 -7.83 -12.41 -4.10
C ARG A 276 -9.24 -13.00 -4.09
N SER A 277 -10.08 -12.63 -5.06
CA SER A 277 -11.47 -13.09 -5.15
C SER A 277 -11.65 -14.46 -5.83
N ARG A 278 -10.58 -15.03 -6.40
CA ARG A 278 -10.58 -16.35 -7.06
C ARG A 278 -10.09 -17.41 -6.08
#